data_AF-A0A920DPD7-F1
#
_entry.id   AF-A0A920DPD7-F1
#
_cell.length_a   1.000
_cell.length_b   1.000
_cell.length_c   1.000
_cell.angle_alpha   90.00
_cell.angle_beta   90.00
_cell.angle_gamma   90.00
#
_symmetry.space_group_name_H-M   'P 1'
#
loop_
_entity.id
_entity.type
_entity.pdbx_description
1 polymer ?
#
loop_
_entity_poly.entity_id
_entity_poly.type
_entity_poly.pdbx_seq_one_letter_code
_entity_poly.pdbx_strand_id
1 'polypeptide(L)'
;MIEPIRFLALFGLICINYIFLSTSIWVWTPDLFVVFILFLTTLKSKLPNTYSFILYGFAIDLFFSNQSLPYTITFFLIGAYLSFSNIKWIQRSLLEQLLMIMLVSFFLNILLNLTNDYYLNIEARIIINPLMNALIWAGIFMTQRHKWLKNF
;
A
#
# COMPACT_ATOMS: atom_id res chain seq x y z
N MET A 1 -12.78 14.01 -14.72
CA MET A 1 -13.80 13.22 -14.00
C MET A 1 -14.12 13.92 -12.69
N ILE A 2 -15.36 14.36 -12.54
CA ILE A 2 -15.87 15.17 -11.41
C ILE A 2 -15.86 14.27 -10.15
N GLU A 3 -15.45 14.80 -8.99
CA GLU A 3 -15.30 14.04 -7.73
C GLU A 3 -16.45 13.08 -7.39
N PRO A 4 -17.74 13.47 -7.47
CA PRO A 4 -18.89 12.59 -7.27
C PRO A 4 -18.88 11.32 -8.10
N ILE A 5 -18.40 11.35 -9.35
CA ILE A 5 -18.37 10.15 -10.21
C ILE A 5 -17.35 9.13 -9.65
N ARG A 6 -16.29 9.60 -8.97
CA ARG A 6 -15.28 8.72 -8.36
C ARG A 6 -15.83 8.01 -7.14
N PHE A 7 -16.60 8.73 -6.31
CA PHE A 7 -17.30 8.15 -5.18
C PHE A 7 -18.35 7.13 -5.63
N LEU A 8 -19.10 7.46 -6.68
CA LEU A 8 -20.11 6.56 -7.24
C LEU A 8 -19.48 5.29 -7.84
N ALA A 9 -18.32 5.42 -8.51
CA ALA A 9 -17.56 4.27 -9.01
C ALA A 9 -17.01 3.39 -7.88
N LEU A 10 -16.46 4.00 -6.82
CA LEU A 10 -15.98 3.26 -5.64
C LEU A 10 -17.13 2.53 -4.93
N PHE A 11 -18.29 3.17 -4.80
CA PHE A 11 -19.49 2.54 -4.26
C PHE A 11 -19.97 1.38 -5.14
N GLY A 12 -19.97 1.54 -6.46
CA GLY A 12 -20.26 0.44 -7.39
C GLY A 12 -19.30 -0.74 -7.23
N LEU A 13 -18.00 -0.46 -7.03
CA LEU A 13 -17.00 -1.50 -6.76
C LEU A 13 -17.20 -2.20 -5.42
N ILE A 14 -17.64 -1.48 -4.38
CA ILE A 14 -18.06 -2.09 -3.12
C ILE A 14 -19.20 -3.09 -3.37
N CYS A 15 -20.23 -2.70 -4.12
CA CYS A 15 -21.33 -3.61 -4.45
C CYS A 15 -20.86 -4.84 -5.25
N ILE A 16 -19.99 -4.65 -6.25
CA ILE A 16 -19.46 -5.74 -7.07
C ILE A 16 -18.59 -6.68 -6.22
N ASN A 17 -17.73 -6.13 -5.37
CA ASN A 17 -16.86 -6.92 -4.50
C ASN A 17 -17.68 -7.78 -3.52
N TYR A 18 -18.79 -7.25 -3.01
CA TYR A 18 -19.72 -8.03 -2.19
C TYR A 18 -20.32 -9.23 -2.95
N ILE A 19 -20.68 -9.05 -4.23
CA ILE A 19 -21.17 -10.15 -5.09
C ILE A 19 -20.07 -11.19 -5.33
N PHE A 20 -18.82 -10.76 -5.54
CA PHE A 20 -17.70 -11.68 -5.75
C PHE A 20 -17.37 -12.49 -4.49
N LEU A 21 -17.50 -11.86 -3.32
CA LEU A 21 -17.32 -12.52 -2.04
C LEU A 21 -18.42 -13.57 -1.79
N SER A 22 -19.69 -13.22 -2.07
CA SER A 22 -20.82 -14.11 -1.87
C SER A 22 -20.85 -15.30 -2.85
N THR A 23 -20.28 -15.14 -4.04
CA THR A 23 -20.19 -16.18 -5.07
C THR A 23 -18.87 -16.96 -5.06
N SER A 24 -17.95 -16.68 -4.13
CA SER A 24 -16.59 -17.25 -4.06
C SER A 24 -15.70 -17.01 -5.30
N ILE A 25 -16.13 -16.15 -6.22
CA ILE A 25 -15.37 -15.78 -7.43
C ILE A 25 -14.10 -15.00 -7.06
N TRP A 26 -14.10 -14.29 -5.92
CA TRP A 26 -13.00 -13.46 -5.45
C TRP A 26 -11.63 -14.17 -5.43
N VAL A 27 -11.61 -15.48 -5.19
CA VAL A 27 -10.38 -16.31 -5.15
C VAL A 27 -9.64 -16.30 -6.49
N TRP A 28 -10.36 -16.15 -7.59
CA TRP A 28 -9.84 -16.24 -8.96
C TRP A 28 -9.60 -14.87 -9.59
N THR A 29 -9.94 -13.79 -8.88
CA THR A 29 -9.88 -12.42 -9.40
C THR A 29 -8.88 -11.57 -8.63
N PRO A 30 -8.09 -10.71 -9.30
CA PRO A 30 -7.26 -9.75 -8.60
C PRO A 30 -8.14 -8.77 -7.80
N ASP A 31 -7.57 -8.19 -6.75
CA ASP A 31 -8.27 -7.23 -5.89
C ASP A 31 -8.80 -6.05 -6.73
N LEU A 32 -10.13 -5.97 -6.83
CA LEU A 32 -10.85 -4.99 -7.64
C LEU A 32 -10.52 -3.55 -7.23
N PHE A 33 -10.25 -3.32 -5.94
CA PHE A 33 -9.93 -1.99 -5.44
C PHE A 33 -8.52 -1.54 -5.83
N VAL A 34 -7.57 -2.48 -5.88
CA VAL A 34 -6.20 -2.23 -6.40
C VAL A 34 -6.24 -1.97 -7.91
N VAL A 35 -7.00 -2.77 -8.65
CA VAL A 35 -7.19 -2.57 -10.11
C VAL A 35 -7.84 -1.22 -10.41
N PHE A 36 -8.81 -0.80 -9.59
CA PHE A 36 -9.44 0.51 -9.71
C PHE A 36 -8.46 1.67 -9.48
N ILE A 37 -7.54 1.54 -8.51
CA ILE A 37 -6.48 2.54 -8.34
C ILE A 37 -5.57 2.58 -9.57
N LEU A 38 -5.10 1.43 -10.06
CA LEU A 38 -4.24 1.38 -11.24
C LEU A 38 -4.92 2.08 -12.43
N PHE A 39 -6.20 1.83 -12.65
CA PHE A 39 -7.01 2.51 -13.67
C PHE A 39 -7.13 4.02 -13.44
N LEU A 40 -7.31 4.47 -12.19
CA LEU A 40 -7.32 5.89 -11.84
C LEU A 40 -5.97 6.56 -12.11
N THR A 41 -4.87 5.85 -11.94
CA THR A 41 -3.51 6.37 -12.16
C THR A 41 -3.10 6.41 -13.63
N THR A 42 -3.58 5.49 -14.46
CA THR A 42 -3.21 5.41 -15.89
C THR A 42 -3.99 6.39 -16.76
N LEU A 43 -5.26 6.65 -16.46
CA LEU A 43 -6.12 7.48 -17.32
C LEU A 43 -6.11 8.98 -17.02
N LYS A 44 -5.51 9.42 -15.91
CA LYS A 44 -5.57 10.82 -15.48
C LYS A 44 -4.23 11.52 -15.53
N SER A 45 -4.24 12.74 -16.09
CA SER A 45 -3.12 13.66 -16.09
C SER A 45 -2.75 14.24 -14.72
N LYS A 46 -3.71 14.25 -13.77
CA LYS A 46 -3.49 14.72 -12.40
C LYS A 46 -3.92 13.67 -11.39
N LEU A 47 -2.95 13.19 -10.61
CA LEU A 47 -3.16 12.19 -9.58
C LEU A 47 -3.97 12.75 -8.40
N PRO A 48 -4.78 11.91 -7.74
CA PRO A 48 -5.51 12.29 -6.54
C PRO A 48 -4.57 12.59 -5.37
N ASN A 49 -4.97 13.46 -4.44
CA ASN A 49 -4.19 13.72 -3.24
C ASN A 49 -4.19 12.50 -2.30
N THR A 50 -3.13 12.31 -1.51
CA THR A 50 -2.95 11.21 -0.57
C THR A 50 -4.14 11.05 0.39
N TYR A 51 -4.75 12.15 0.84
CA TYR A 51 -5.96 12.13 1.67
C TYR A 51 -7.15 11.42 1.01
N SER A 52 -7.29 11.53 -0.31
CA SER A 52 -8.35 10.82 -1.04
C SER A 52 -8.10 9.31 -1.09
N PHE A 53 -6.84 8.88 -1.15
CA PHE A 53 -6.49 7.47 -1.05
C PHE A 53 -6.78 6.91 0.35
N ILE A 54 -6.39 7.63 1.41
CA ILE A 54 -6.72 7.26 2.80
C ILE A 54 -8.23 7.08 2.97
N LEU A 55 -9.02 8.02 2.45
CA LEU A 55 -10.47 7.98 2.54
C LEU A 55 -11.07 6.78 1.80
N TYR A 56 -10.51 6.41 0.64
CA TYR A 56 -10.92 5.20 -0.09
C TYR A 56 -10.58 3.92 0.68
N GLY A 57 -9.37 3.82 1.23
CA GLY A 57 -8.98 2.66 2.04
C GLY A 57 -9.85 2.52 3.29
N PHE A 58 -10.15 3.64 3.97
CA PHE A 58 -11.06 3.67 5.12
C PHE A 58 -12.48 3.24 4.74
N ALA A 59 -13.00 3.71 3.60
CA ALA A 59 -14.31 3.30 3.13
C ALA A 59 -14.36 1.79 2.86
N ILE A 60 -13.32 1.20 2.27
CA ILE A 60 -13.27 -0.25 2.01
C ILE A 60 -13.19 -1.04 3.33
N ASP A 61 -12.34 -0.60 4.26
CA ASP A 61 -12.22 -1.24 5.58
C ASP A 61 -13.56 -1.27 6.33
N LEU A 62 -14.37 -0.20 6.25
CA LEU A 62 -15.70 -0.15 6.86
C LEU A 62 -16.65 -1.24 6.36
N PHE A 63 -16.52 -1.69 5.10
CA PHE A 63 -17.45 -2.65 4.50
C PHE A 63 -16.94 -4.09 4.51
N PHE A 64 -15.62 -4.32 4.51
CA PHE A 64 -15.05 -5.66 4.23
C PHE A 64 -14.03 -6.15 5.24
N SER A 65 -13.51 -5.30 6.13
CA SER A 65 -12.44 -5.72 7.05
C SER A 65 -13.02 -6.08 8.42
N ASN A 66 -12.81 -7.33 8.85
CA ASN A 66 -13.07 -7.75 10.24
C ASN A 66 -12.00 -7.21 11.21
N GLN A 67 -10.85 -6.80 10.68
CA GLN A 67 -9.77 -6.11 11.39
C GLN A 67 -9.69 -4.69 10.85
N SER A 68 -9.69 -3.69 11.72
CA SER A 68 -9.54 -2.30 11.28
C SER A 68 -8.16 -2.06 10.64
N LEU A 69 -8.13 -1.25 9.57
CA LEU A 69 -6.95 -0.65 8.91
C LEU A 69 -6.21 -1.35 7.72
N PRO A 70 -6.47 -2.60 7.30
CA PRO A 70 -5.66 -3.22 6.24
C PRO A 70 -5.74 -2.47 4.90
N TYR A 71 -6.93 -2.05 4.46
CA TYR A 71 -7.09 -1.27 3.23
C TYR A 71 -6.67 0.20 3.42
N THR A 72 -6.88 0.76 4.61
CA THR A 72 -6.45 2.14 4.92
C THR A 72 -4.94 2.29 4.81
N ILE A 73 -4.17 1.35 5.36
CA ILE A 73 -2.69 1.38 5.33
C ILE A 73 -2.17 1.17 3.90
N THR A 74 -2.72 0.19 3.18
CA THR A 74 -2.29 -0.10 1.79
C THR A 74 -2.55 1.08 0.88
N PHE A 75 -3.74 1.68 0.95
CA PHE A 75 -4.09 2.84 0.14
C PHE A 75 -3.28 4.09 0.54
N PHE A 76 -2.98 4.27 1.82
CA PHE A 76 -2.07 5.32 2.27
C PHE A 76 -0.68 5.18 1.63
N LEU A 77 -0.09 3.98 1.64
CA LEU A 77 1.22 3.74 1.04
C LEU A 77 1.21 4.00 -0.47
N ILE A 78 0.15 3.62 -1.17
CA ILE A 78 -0.01 3.89 -2.61
C ILE A 78 -0.13 5.39 -2.88
N GLY A 79 -0.96 6.10 -2.12
CA GLY A 79 -1.12 7.56 -2.26
C GLY A 79 0.18 8.32 -1.91
N ALA A 80 0.91 7.85 -0.89
CA ALA A 80 2.23 8.39 -0.56
C ALA A 80 3.19 8.19 -1.74
N TYR A 81 3.27 6.98 -2.30
CA TYR A 81 4.10 6.69 -3.46
C TYR A 81 3.83 7.60 -4.67
N LEU A 82 2.56 7.74 -5.02
CA LEU A 82 2.13 8.55 -6.16
C LEU A 82 2.28 10.07 -5.94
N SER A 83 2.22 10.55 -4.70
CA SER A 83 2.49 11.95 -4.39
C SER A 83 3.99 12.25 -4.38
N PHE A 84 4.82 11.32 -3.91
CA PHE A 84 6.28 11.44 -3.92
C PHE A 84 6.92 11.31 -5.30
N SER A 85 6.28 10.64 -6.27
CA SER A 85 6.77 10.61 -7.66
C SER A 85 6.82 12.01 -8.30
N ASN A 86 6.06 12.98 -7.76
CA ASN A 86 6.07 14.38 -8.17
C ASN A 86 7.07 15.26 -7.38
N ILE A 87 7.83 14.70 -6.43
CA ILE A 87 8.76 15.44 -5.56
C ILE A 87 10.23 15.23 -6.00
N LYS A 88 11.12 16.13 -5.57
CA LYS A 88 12.58 16.12 -5.80
C LYS A 88 13.17 14.70 -5.69
N TRP A 89 14.07 14.37 -6.62
CA TRP A 89 14.65 13.04 -6.86
C TRP A 89 15.09 12.27 -5.60
N ILE A 90 15.64 12.97 -4.59
CA ILE A 90 16.09 12.36 -3.32
C ILE A 90 14.94 11.78 -2.49
N GLN A 91 13.79 12.44 -2.43
CA GLN A 91 12.65 11.95 -1.65
C GLN A 91 11.97 10.77 -2.35
N ARG A 92 11.97 10.77 -3.68
CA ARG A 92 11.55 9.63 -4.50
C ARG A 92 12.48 8.43 -4.29
N SER A 93 13.80 8.64 -4.31
CA SER A 93 14.78 7.57 -4.08
C SER A 93 14.65 6.94 -2.68
N LEU A 94 14.43 7.74 -1.62
CA LEU A 94 14.15 7.22 -0.28
C LEU A 94 12.96 6.26 -0.29
N LEU A 95 11.86 6.67 -0.92
CA LEU A 95 10.63 5.89 -0.89
C LEU A 95 10.75 4.59 -1.69
N GLU A 96 11.40 4.64 -2.85
CA GLU A 96 11.74 3.46 -3.64
C GLU A 96 12.60 2.48 -2.81
N GLN A 97 13.58 2.97 -2.05
CA GLN A 97 14.38 2.15 -1.14
C GLN A 97 13.55 1.54 0.00
N LEU A 98 12.66 2.32 0.63
CA LEU A 98 11.77 1.82 1.68
C LEU A 98 10.83 0.73 1.17
N LEU A 99 10.24 0.92 -0.01
CA LEU A 99 9.38 -0.07 -0.65
C LEU A 99 10.15 -1.35 -1.01
N MET A 100 11.37 -1.23 -1.52
CA MET A 100 12.22 -2.39 -1.82
C MET A 100 12.58 -3.16 -0.55
N ILE A 101 12.92 -2.47 0.54
CA ILE A 101 13.21 -3.11 1.83
C ILE A 101 11.98 -3.86 2.36
N MET A 102 10.80 -3.24 2.25
CA MET A 102 9.54 -3.89 2.63
C MET A 102 9.29 -5.15 1.79
N LEU A 103 9.36 -5.06 0.47
CA LEU A 103 9.11 -6.18 -0.45
C LEU A 103 10.09 -7.34 -0.24
N VAL A 104 11.39 -7.05 -0.16
CA VAL A 104 12.42 -8.06 0.07
C VAL A 104 12.25 -8.70 1.45
N SER A 105 11.94 -7.91 2.48
CA SER A 105 11.69 -8.44 3.82
C SER A 105 10.44 -9.33 3.85
N PHE A 106 9.36 -8.94 3.17
CA PHE A 106 8.17 -9.79 3.05
C PHE A 106 8.50 -11.11 2.37
N PHE A 107 9.19 -11.06 1.23
CA PHE A 107 9.57 -12.24 0.47
C PHE A 107 10.46 -13.19 1.28
N LEU A 108 11.46 -12.64 1.99
CA LEU A 108 12.34 -13.40 2.87
C LEU A 108 11.59 -14.04 4.04
N ASN A 109 10.65 -13.31 4.67
CA ASN A 109 9.88 -13.88 5.77
C ASN A 109 8.88 -14.96 5.29
N ILE A 110 8.33 -14.84 4.08
CA ILE A 110 7.51 -15.89 3.45
C ILE A 110 8.37 -17.13 3.14
N LEU A 111 9.56 -16.97 2.55
CA LEU A 111 10.47 -18.09 2.30
C LEU A 111 10.88 -18.78 3.59
N LEU A 112 11.21 -18.00 4.63
CA LEU A 112 11.55 -18.54 5.94
C LEU A 112 10.40 -19.34 6.54
N ASN A 113 9.16 -18.87 6.39
CA ASN A 113 7.95 -19.59 6.80
C ASN A 113 7.79 -20.92 6.04
N LEU A 114 8.08 -20.96 4.74
CA LEU A 114 8.01 -22.19 3.94
C LEU A 114 9.07 -23.23 4.32
N THR A 115 10.21 -22.78 4.86
CA THR A 115 11.36 -23.65 5.18
C THR A 115 11.46 -24.09 6.65
N ASN A 116 10.79 -23.40 7.57
CA ASN A 116 10.94 -23.61 9.01
C ASN A 116 9.58 -23.72 9.72
N ASP A 117 9.35 -24.85 10.39
CA ASP A 117 8.14 -25.11 11.20
C ASP A 117 8.15 -24.43 12.59
N TYR A 118 8.92 -23.37 12.80
CA TYR A 118 9.02 -22.72 14.12
C TYR A 118 7.74 -21.91 14.44
N TYR A 119 6.81 -22.58 15.10
CA TYR A 119 5.38 -22.29 15.22
C TYR A 119 4.93 -21.08 16.08
N LEU A 120 5.80 -20.14 16.48
CA LEU A 120 5.39 -19.04 17.36
C LEU A 120 5.37 -17.68 16.63
N ASN A 121 4.15 -17.14 16.45
CA ASN A 121 3.86 -15.79 15.95
C ASN A 121 4.43 -15.46 14.55
N ILE A 122 4.46 -16.43 13.65
CA ILE A 122 4.95 -16.25 12.27
C ILE A 122 4.14 -15.19 11.51
N GLU A 123 2.82 -15.18 11.66
CA GLU A 123 1.94 -14.19 11.03
C GLU A 123 2.32 -12.75 11.42
N ALA A 124 2.57 -12.53 12.72
CA ALA A 124 3.01 -11.24 13.23
C ALA A 124 4.42 -10.89 12.72
N ARG A 125 5.33 -11.87 12.61
CA ARG A 125 6.69 -11.65 12.10
C ARG A 125 6.71 -11.24 10.62
N ILE A 126 5.85 -11.85 9.80
CA ILE A 126 5.74 -11.52 8.36
C ILE A 126 5.38 -10.05 8.17
N ILE A 127 4.62 -9.43 9.08
CA ILE A 127 4.20 -8.03 8.99
C ILE A 127 5.15 -7.09 9.74
N ILE A 128 5.51 -7.42 10.99
CA ILE A 128 6.30 -6.56 11.88
C ILE A 128 7.75 -6.43 11.39
N ASN A 129 8.35 -7.52 10.89
CA ASN A 129 9.76 -7.51 10.49
C ASN A 129 10.01 -6.56 9.29
N PRO A 130 9.24 -6.62 8.18
CA PRO A 130 9.35 -5.62 7.11
C PRO A 130 9.18 -4.18 7.62
N LEU A 131 8.16 -3.92 8.44
CA LEU A 131 7.89 -2.58 8.98
C LEU A 131 9.07 -2.05 9.81
N MET A 132 9.61 -2.87 10.71
CA MET A 132 10.76 -2.49 11.53
C MET A 132 12.01 -2.21 10.67
N ASN A 133 12.26 -3.01 9.64
CA ASN A 133 13.39 -2.78 8.73
C ASN A 133 13.24 -1.46 7.95
N ALA A 134 12.04 -1.16 7.47
CA ALA A 134 11.76 0.12 6.81
C ALA A 134 11.90 1.31 7.77
N LEU A 135 11.42 1.19 9.01
CA LEU A 135 11.56 2.24 10.03
C LEU A 135 13.02 2.51 10.39
N ILE A 136 13.82 1.45 10.57
CA ILE A 136 15.26 1.58 10.83
C ILE A 136 15.94 2.29 9.66
N TRP A 137 15.63 1.91 8.42
CA TRP A 137 16.18 2.56 7.23
C TRP A 137 15.80 4.04 7.13
N ALA A 138 14.53 4.38 7.41
CA ALA A 138 14.09 5.77 7.48
C ALA A 138 14.85 6.57 8.55
N GLY A 139 15.11 5.96 9.72
CA GLY A 139 15.94 6.54 10.77
C GLY A 139 17.40 6.77 10.34
N ILE A 140 18.02 5.79 9.68
CA ILE A 140 19.37 5.92 9.11
C ILE A 140 19.42 7.04 8.08
N PHE A 141 18.45 7.11 7.16
CA PHE A 141 18.38 8.19 6.20
C PHE A 141 18.25 9.54 6.88
N MET A 142 17.36 9.70 7.87
CA MET A 142 17.16 10.99 8.55
C MET A 142 18.40 11.46 9.29
N THR A 143 19.17 10.55 9.89
CA THR A 143 20.44 10.87 10.54
C THR A 143 21.54 11.19 9.53
N GLN A 144 21.60 10.50 8.39
CA GLN A 144 22.64 10.69 7.38
C GLN A 144 22.27 11.69 6.27
N ARG A 145 21.05 12.24 6.27
CA ARG A 145 20.52 13.12 5.21
C ARG A 145 21.45 14.28 4.89
N HIS A 146 22.14 14.83 5.89
CA HIS A 146 23.05 15.96 5.74
C HIS A 146 24.33 15.60 4.96
N LYS A 147 24.73 14.33 4.91
CA LYS A 147 25.83 13.84 4.07
C LYS A 147 25.36 13.60 2.63
N TRP A 148 24.14 13.11 2.47
CA TRP A 148 23.59 12.73 1.16
C TRP A 148 23.02 13.92 0.38
N LEU A 149 22.55 14.95 1.09
CA LEU A 149 22.04 16.20 0.51
C LEU A 149 23.13 17.24 0.24
N LYS A 150 24.38 16.99 0.65
CA LYS A 150 25.50 17.95 0.49
C LYS A 150 25.97 18.13 -0.96
N ASN A 151 25.48 17.33 -1.89
CA ASN A 151 25.81 17.38 -3.31
C ASN A 151 24.71 18.05 -4.18
N PHE A 152 23.84 18.87 -3.58
CA PHE A 152 22.86 19.70 -4.28
C PHE A 152 22.97 21.17 -3.87
#